data_AF-A0AAW6LEX9-F1
#
_entry.id   AF-A0AAW6LEX9-F1
#
_cell.length_a   1.000
_cell.length_b   1.000
_cell.length_c   1.000
_cell.angle_alpha   90.00
_cell.angle_beta   90.00
_cell.angle_gamma   90.00
#
_symmetry.space_group_name_H-M   'P 1'
#
loop_
_entity.id
_entity.type
_entity.pdbx_description
1 polymer ?
#
loop_
_entity_poly.entity_id
_entity_poly.type
_entity_poly.pdbx_seq_one_letter_code
_entity_poly.pdbx_strand_id
1 'polypeptide(L)'
;MRQVYALAASGLVLGIGATTVAASWVDSTMGDASFRTGTFGIESNVGGGWSSHSSSAPGVFTYTPSALLIRPGAFSYGPISLRTVPVSPAASVTLQAATVAGDSTLASALRYRVVKSTTCDASAFSTGTPQFVVGSATVFPSLSTGSAVGAIALPTGGASPGAAVALCFEISLPATSANWSNSALTGKTATPTWQFSATP
;
A
#
# COMPACT_ATOMS: atom_id res chain seq x y z
N MET A 1 81.46 -7.21 -54.33
CA MET A 1 80.54 -7.46 -53.20
C MET A 1 79.12 -7.57 -53.75
N ARG A 2 78.31 -8.42 -53.12
CA ARG A 2 77.04 -8.99 -53.58
C ARG A 2 75.87 -8.01 -53.35
N GLN A 3 74.90 -7.93 -54.27
CA GLN A 3 73.46 -7.95 -53.90
C GLN A 3 72.53 -8.08 -55.12
N VAL A 4 71.85 -9.23 -55.16
CA VAL A 4 70.59 -9.53 -55.87
C VAL A 4 69.47 -8.89 -54.98
N TYR A 5 68.34 -8.37 -55.47
CA TYR A 5 67.16 -9.11 -55.91
C TYR A 5 66.15 -8.20 -56.62
N ALA A 6 65.46 -8.83 -57.58
CA ALA A 6 64.35 -8.34 -58.38
C ALA A 6 63.05 -8.17 -57.58
N LEU A 7 62.06 -7.47 -58.16
CA LEU A 7 60.67 -7.94 -58.32
C LEU A 7 59.85 -6.94 -59.16
N ALA A 8 59.09 -7.47 -60.11
CA ALA A 8 58.22 -6.76 -61.03
C ALA A 8 56.81 -6.57 -60.44
N ALA A 9 56.09 -5.51 -60.84
CA ALA A 9 54.62 -5.49 -60.80
C ALA A 9 54.04 -4.41 -61.74
N SER A 10 53.26 -4.88 -62.72
CA SER A 10 52.37 -4.11 -63.59
C SER A 10 51.02 -3.86 -62.91
N GLY A 11 50.43 -2.67 -63.06
CA GLY A 11 49.08 -2.37 -62.55
C GLY A 11 48.39 -1.26 -63.35
N LEU A 12 47.33 -1.64 -64.05
CA LEU A 12 46.43 -0.87 -64.91
C LEU A 12 45.70 0.27 -64.15
N VAL A 13 45.65 1.48 -64.72
CA VAL A 13 44.83 2.61 -64.20
C VAL A 13 43.56 2.73 -65.02
N LEU A 14 42.39 2.54 -64.40
CA LEU A 14 41.08 2.79 -65.01
C LEU A 14 40.10 3.34 -63.96
N GLY A 15 39.50 4.49 -64.29
CA GLY A 15 38.08 4.75 -64.02
C GLY A 15 37.74 5.61 -62.81
N ILE A 16 37.52 6.90 -63.06
CA ILE A 16 36.79 7.83 -62.21
C ILE A 16 35.34 7.33 -62.05
N GLY A 17 34.84 7.30 -60.82
CA GLY A 17 33.45 6.99 -60.49
C GLY A 17 33.13 7.34 -59.05
N ALA A 18 33.31 8.61 -58.66
CA ALA A 18 32.84 9.10 -57.38
C ALA A 18 31.31 9.27 -57.43
N THR A 19 30.57 8.24 -57.04
CA THR A 19 29.20 8.43 -56.57
C THR A 19 29.22 8.33 -55.05
N THR A 20 29.52 9.44 -54.38
CA THR A 20 29.11 9.59 -53.00
C THR A 20 27.59 9.67 -52.98
N VAL A 21 26.92 8.55 -52.72
CA VAL A 21 25.57 8.61 -52.19
C VAL A 21 25.72 9.13 -50.76
N ALA A 22 25.82 10.45 -50.66
CA ALA A 22 25.50 11.14 -49.42
C ALA A 22 24.00 10.93 -49.22
N ALA A 23 23.64 9.87 -48.49
CA ALA A 23 22.39 9.90 -47.76
C ALA A 23 22.50 11.09 -46.80
N SER A 24 21.96 12.22 -47.26
CA SER A 24 21.48 13.28 -46.40
C SER A 24 20.45 12.67 -45.45
N TRP A 25 20.46 13.12 -44.20
CA TRP A 25 19.54 12.72 -43.14
C TRP A 25 19.85 11.37 -42.47
N VAL A 26 21.00 11.29 -41.81
CA VAL A 26 21.01 10.59 -40.52
C VAL A 26 21.16 11.64 -39.45
N ASP A 27 20.02 12.15 -38.96
CA ASP A 27 19.98 12.74 -37.64
C ASP A 27 20.09 11.57 -36.65
N SER A 28 21.31 11.30 -36.19
CA SER A 28 21.53 10.31 -35.14
C SER A 28 21.22 10.96 -33.79
N THR A 29 19.94 11.05 -33.44
CA THR A 29 19.56 11.20 -32.04
C THR A 29 19.72 9.85 -31.35
N MET A 30 20.80 9.68 -30.61
CA MET A 30 20.88 8.62 -29.62
C MET A 30 19.90 8.95 -28.50
N GLY A 31 18.76 8.26 -28.49
CA GLY A 31 17.91 8.19 -27.32
C GLY A 31 18.47 7.13 -26.38
N ASP A 32 19.08 7.54 -25.27
CA ASP A 32 19.28 6.65 -24.14
C ASP A 32 17.91 6.20 -23.62
N ALA A 33 17.51 4.98 -23.90
CA ALA A 33 16.38 4.34 -23.23
C ALA A 33 16.91 3.67 -21.96
N SER A 34 16.75 4.36 -20.82
CA SER A 34 17.00 3.76 -19.51
C SER A 34 15.83 2.85 -19.14
N PHE A 35 16.04 1.53 -19.21
CA PHE A 35 15.07 0.55 -18.71
C PHE A 35 15.26 0.38 -17.21
N ARG A 36 14.29 0.84 -16.42
CA ARG A 36 14.26 0.65 -14.96
C ARG A 36 13.15 -0.33 -14.63
N THR A 37 13.43 -1.32 -13.79
CA THR A 37 12.35 -2.11 -13.17
C THR A 37 11.52 -1.17 -12.29
N GLY A 38 10.20 -1.22 -12.42
CA GLY A 38 9.29 -0.34 -11.68
C GLY A 38 9.42 -0.53 -10.17
N THR A 39 9.31 0.55 -9.41
CA THR A 39 9.21 0.51 -7.95
C THR A 39 7.76 0.32 -7.53
N PHE A 40 7.47 -0.71 -6.75
CA PHE A 40 6.18 -0.92 -6.09
C PHE A 40 6.24 -0.44 -4.64
N GLY A 41 5.31 0.43 -4.25
CA GLY A 41 5.21 0.90 -2.88
C GLY A 41 3.83 1.47 -2.56
N ILE A 42 3.44 1.34 -1.30
CA ILE A 42 2.29 2.00 -0.72
C ILE A 42 2.71 2.78 0.52
N GLU A 43 1.97 3.82 0.83
CA GLU A 43 2.14 4.63 2.04
C GLU A 43 0.78 4.85 2.71
N SER A 44 0.82 5.15 4.00
CA SER A 44 -0.36 5.42 4.81
C SER A 44 -0.28 6.76 5.52
N ASN A 45 -1.44 7.31 5.87
CA ASN A 45 -1.56 8.49 6.71
C ASN A 45 -2.52 8.20 7.88
N VAL A 46 -2.00 8.37 9.10
CA VAL A 46 -2.71 8.19 10.38
C VAL A 46 -2.87 9.51 11.17
N GLY A 47 -2.74 10.66 10.49
CA GLY A 47 -2.93 12.00 11.07
C GLY A 47 -1.68 12.88 11.11
N GLY A 48 -0.50 12.35 10.75
CA GLY A 48 0.79 13.05 10.77
C GLY A 48 1.43 13.30 9.40
N GLY A 49 0.73 12.95 8.31
CA GLY A 49 1.27 12.99 6.95
C GLY A 49 1.45 11.60 6.35
N TRP A 50 1.98 11.54 5.13
CA TRP A 50 2.16 10.30 4.37
C TRP A 50 3.52 9.68 4.65
N SER A 51 3.55 8.39 4.96
CA SER A 51 4.79 7.66 5.26
C SER A 51 4.63 6.15 5.01
N SER A 52 5.74 5.48 4.72
CA SER A 52 5.83 4.02 4.74
C SER A 52 6.11 3.56 6.16
N HIS A 53 5.25 2.71 6.71
CA HIS A 53 5.43 2.13 8.05
C HIS A 53 5.89 0.68 7.95
N SER A 54 6.88 0.30 8.77
CA SER A 54 7.36 -1.07 8.89
C SER A 54 6.72 -1.77 10.08
N SER A 55 6.87 -3.10 10.15
CA SER A 55 6.48 -3.87 11.34
C SER A 55 7.26 -3.47 12.61
N SER A 56 8.48 -2.94 12.47
CA SER A 56 9.30 -2.43 13.57
C SER A 56 8.96 -1.00 14.00
N ALA A 57 8.25 -0.24 13.15
CA ALA A 57 7.83 1.14 13.41
C ALA A 57 6.42 1.38 12.81
N PRO A 58 5.38 0.74 13.35
CA PRO A 58 4.02 0.86 12.84
C PRO A 58 3.47 2.27 13.03
N GLY A 59 2.58 2.69 12.13
CA GLY A 59 1.80 3.91 12.32
C GLY A 59 0.84 3.75 13.50
N VAL A 60 0.76 4.77 14.36
CA VAL A 60 -0.10 4.73 15.54
C VAL A 60 -1.46 5.34 15.19
N PHE A 61 -2.51 4.53 15.32
CA PHE A 61 -3.88 5.00 15.17
C PHE A 61 -4.28 5.86 16.36
N THR A 62 -4.88 7.02 16.08
CA THR A 62 -5.58 7.78 17.10
C THR A 62 -7.07 7.47 17.01
N TYR A 63 -7.64 6.95 18.10
CA TYR A 63 -9.05 6.61 18.18
C TYR A 63 -9.84 7.71 18.89
N THR A 64 -11.01 8.05 18.36
CA THR A 64 -11.95 9.00 18.95
C THR A 64 -13.34 8.38 19.06
N PRO A 65 -13.96 8.37 20.26
CA PRO A 65 -13.36 8.61 21.57
C PRO A 65 -12.19 7.67 21.86
N SER A 66 -11.32 8.02 22.83
CA SER A 66 -10.14 7.21 23.16
C SER A 66 -10.51 5.78 23.50
N ALA A 67 -9.89 4.82 22.80
CA ALA A 67 -10.10 3.39 23.02
C ALA A 67 -9.60 2.90 24.39
N LEU A 68 -8.78 3.69 25.10
CA LEU A 68 -8.33 3.37 26.46
C LEU A 68 -9.46 3.38 27.50
N LEU A 69 -10.59 4.02 27.17
CA LEU A 69 -11.74 4.16 28.05
C LEU A 69 -12.92 3.29 27.59
N ILE A 70 -12.70 2.32 26.70
CA ILE A 70 -13.77 1.50 26.16
C ILE A 70 -14.46 0.70 27.28
N ARG A 71 -15.78 0.69 27.22
CA ARG A 71 -16.69 -0.02 28.13
C ARG A 71 -17.62 -0.88 27.29
N PRO A 72 -18.28 -1.91 27.85
CA PRO A 72 -19.29 -2.64 27.11
C PRO A 72 -20.36 -1.69 26.53
N GLY A 73 -20.63 -1.80 25.23
CA GLY A 73 -21.50 -0.93 24.45
C GLY A 73 -20.84 0.33 23.86
N ALA A 74 -19.59 0.62 24.21
CA ALA A 74 -18.86 1.76 23.66
C ALA A 74 -18.19 1.44 22.32
N PHE A 75 -18.05 2.49 21.49
CA PHE A 75 -17.39 2.47 20.20
C PHE A 75 -16.29 3.52 20.16
N SER A 76 -15.24 3.21 19.39
CA SER A 76 -14.12 4.11 19.11
C SER A 76 -13.77 4.04 17.64
N TYR A 77 -13.50 5.19 17.02
CA TYR A 77 -13.27 5.33 15.58
C TYR A 77 -11.85 5.79 15.27
N GLY A 78 -11.18 5.12 14.33
CA GLY A 78 -9.79 5.40 13.94
C GLY A 78 -9.65 5.57 12.42
N PRO A 79 -9.35 6.77 11.92
CA PRO A 79 -9.15 7.00 10.49
C PRO A 79 -7.75 6.57 10.04
N ILE A 80 -7.66 6.01 8.83
CA ILE A 80 -6.40 5.79 8.11
C ILE A 80 -6.64 6.00 6.62
N SER A 81 -5.68 6.59 5.92
CA SER A 81 -5.71 6.64 4.46
C SER A 81 -4.53 5.90 3.86
N LEU A 82 -4.75 5.21 2.74
CA LEU A 82 -3.73 4.48 2.00
C LEU A 82 -3.61 5.06 0.58
N ARG A 83 -2.39 5.08 0.02
CA ARG A 83 -2.18 5.38 -1.40
C ARG A 83 -0.93 4.69 -1.93
N THR A 84 -0.85 4.53 -3.24
CA THR A 84 0.37 4.12 -3.95
C THR A 84 1.34 5.31 -4.04
N VAL A 85 2.63 5.03 -3.99
CA VAL A 85 3.68 6.05 -4.20
C VAL A 85 3.79 6.40 -5.69
N PRO A 86 4.46 7.50 -6.08
CA PRO A 86 4.65 7.83 -7.49
C PRO A 86 5.30 6.68 -8.27
N VAL A 87 4.89 6.52 -9.54
CA VAL A 87 5.39 5.51 -10.47
C VAL A 87 5.03 4.06 -10.10
N SER A 88 4.34 3.82 -8.99
CA SER A 88 3.85 2.49 -8.64
C SER A 88 2.62 2.10 -9.47
N PRO A 89 2.52 0.81 -9.88
CA PRO A 89 1.30 0.29 -10.48
C PRO A 89 0.12 0.38 -9.49
N ALA A 90 -1.09 0.12 -9.96
CA ALA A 90 -2.22 -0.12 -9.07
C ALA A 90 -1.88 -1.24 -8.07
N ALA A 91 -2.54 -1.24 -6.91
CA ALA A 91 -2.29 -2.24 -5.88
C ALA A 91 -3.59 -2.81 -5.34
N SER A 92 -3.63 -4.13 -5.17
CA SER A 92 -4.63 -4.84 -4.39
C SER A 92 -4.11 -5.04 -2.98
N VAL A 93 -4.82 -4.49 -1.99
CA VAL A 93 -4.42 -4.51 -0.58
C VAL A 93 -5.37 -5.40 0.21
N THR A 94 -4.77 -6.29 1.01
CA THR A 94 -5.44 -7.18 1.96
C THR A 94 -5.09 -6.74 3.37
N LEU A 95 -6.11 -6.50 4.20
CA LEU A 95 -5.94 -6.27 5.63
C LEU A 95 -5.76 -7.62 6.33
N GLN A 96 -4.61 -7.84 6.94
CA GLN A 96 -4.34 -9.07 7.69
C GLN A 96 -5.03 -9.03 9.05
N ALA A 97 -5.21 -10.22 9.64
CA ALA A 97 -5.62 -10.35 11.03
C ALA A 97 -4.70 -9.55 11.96
N ALA A 98 -5.25 -8.94 13.01
CA ALA A 98 -4.44 -8.20 13.96
C ALA A 98 -3.57 -9.14 14.80
N THR A 99 -2.30 -8.77 14.99
CA THR A 99 -1.51 -9.26 16.11
C THR A 99 -1.82 -8.41 17.32
N VAL A 100 -2.03 -9.01 18.49
CA VAL A 100 -2.45 -8.26 19.68
C VAL A 100 -1.45 -8.48 20.81
N ALA A 101 -0.91 -7.38 21.34
CA ALA A 101 -0.15 -7.36 22.58
C ALA A 101 -1.04 -6.99 23.77
N GLY A 102 -0.61 -7.32 24.98
CA GLY A 102 -1.36 -7.02 26.21
C GLY A 102 -2.31 -8.14 26.64
N ASP A 103 -3.46 -7.78 27.20
CA ASP A 103 -4.39 -8.74 27.80
C ASP A 103 -5.19 -9.51 26.73
N SER A 104 -5.02 -10.83 26.70
CA SER A 104 -5.67 -11.72 25.73
C SER A 104 -7.18 -11.87 25.97
N THR A 105 -7.65 -11.72 27.21
CA THR A 105 -9.08 -11.79 27.54
C THR A 105 -9.79 -10.59 26.93
N LEU A 106 -9.24 -9.39 27.13
CA LEU A 106 -9.77 -8.18 26.50
C LEU A 106 -9.68 -8.28 24.97
N ALA A 107 -8.54 -8.70 24.43
CA ALA A 107 -8.37 -8.88 22.99
C ALA A 107 -9.43 -9.81 22.37
N SER A 108 -9.79 -10.89 23.06
CA SER A 108 -10.79 -11.86 22.61
C SER A 108 -12.23 -11.32 22.67
N ALA A 109 -12.50 -10.37 23.57
CA ALA A 109 -13.81 -9.75 23.77
C ALA A 109 -14.07 -8.59 22.80
N LEU A 110 -13.01 -7.91 22.35
CA LEU A 110 -13.11 -6.82 21.38
C LEU A 110 -13.61 -7.30 20.02
N ARG A 111 -14.39 -6.44 19.38
CA ARG A 111 -14.89 -6.61 18.03
C ARG A 111 -14.60 -5.38 17.20
N TYR A 112 -14.47 -5.58 15.89
CA TYR A 112 -14.15 -4.48 15.00
C TYR A 112 -14.82 -4.60 13.64
N ARG A 113 -14.92 -3.47 12.95
CA ARG A 113 -15.36 -3.36 11.57
C ARG A 113 -14.51 -2.32 10.85
N VAL A 114 -14.43 -2.44 9.54
CA VAL A 114 -13.70 -1.49 8.70
C VAL A 114 -14.55 -1.15 7.48
N VAL A 115 -14.65 0.14 7.17
CA VAL A 115 -15.34 0.66 5.98
C VAL A 115 -14.44 1.59 5.19
N LYS A 116 -14.64 1.69 3.88
CA LYS A 116 -14.08 2.76 3.06
C LYS A 116 -14.92 4.02 3.25
N SER A 117 -14.35 5.05 3.87
CA SER A 117 -15.02 6.32 4.13
C SER A 117 -14.00 7.42 4.45
N THR A 118 -14.27 8.64 3.98
CA THR A 118 -13.51 9.85 4.36
C THR A 118 -13.97 10.43 5.68
N THR A 119 -15.20 10.16 6.11
CA THR A 119 -15.69 10.42 7.46
C THR A 119 -15.42 9.22 8.35
N CYS A 120 -14.98 9.44 9.59
CA CYS A 120 -14.69 8.36 10.52
C CYS A 120 -15.36 8.57 11.88
N ASP A 121 -16.64 8.24 11.89
CA ASP A 121 -17.53 8.25 13.05
C ASP A 121 -18.66 7.22 12.81
N ALA A 122 -19.64 7.16 13.71
CA ALA A 122 -20.76 6.22 13.62
C ALA A 122 -21.56 6.29 12.31
N SER A 123 -21.61 7.45 11.64
CA SER A 123 -22.34 7.62 10.38
C SER A 123 -21.73 6.80 9.25
N ALA A 124 -20.40 6.61 9.25
CA ALA A 124 -19.68 5.83 8.25
C ALA A 124 -20.13 4.36 8.18
N PHE A 125 -20.76 3.85 9.25
CA PHE A 125 -21.20 2.46 9.38
C PHE A 125 -22.71 2.26 9.28
N SER A 126 -23.48 3.35 9.25
CA SER A 126 -24.95 3.31 9.37
C SER A 126 -25.69 4.11 8.29
N THR A 127 -25.04 5.10 7.67
CA THR A 127 -25.68 5.97 6.68
C THR A 127 -25.41 5.51 5.25
N GLY A 128 -26.41 5.65 4.37
CA GLY A 128 -26.30 5.31 2.96
C GLY A 128 -26.03 3.82 2.73
N THR A 129 -25.00 3.51 1.92
CA THR A 129 -24.56 2.13 1.63
C THR A 129 -23.09 1.97 2.01
N PRO A 130 -22.79 1.69 3.30
CA PRO A 130 -21.43 1.57 3.79
C PRO A 130 -20.64 0.51 3.01
N GLN A 131 -19.41 0.86 2.62
CA GLN A 131 -18.52 -0.01 1.86
C GLN A 131 -17.62 -0.79 2.82
N PHE A 132 -18.13 -1.91 3.34
CA PHE A 132 -17.40 -2.75 4.29
C PHE A 132 -16.18 -3.43 3.66
N VAL A 133 -15.04 -3.33 4.34
CA VAL A 133 -13.81 -4.09 4.07
C VAL A 133 -13.73 -5.30 5.00
N VAL A 134 -14.15 -5.13 6.26
CA VAL A 134 -14.26 -6.19 7.26
C VAL A 134 -15.59 -6.07 7.98
N GLY A 135 -16.26 -7.21 8.18
CA GLY A 135 -17.56 -7.29 8.82
C GLY A 135 -18.70 -6.81 7.93
N SER A 136 -19.81 -6.45 8.55
CA SER A 136 -20.99 -5.91 7.88
C SER A 136 -21.79 -5.01 8.83
N ALA A 137 -22.96 -4.54 8.39
CA ALA A 137 -23.86 -3.79 9.25
C ALA A 137 -24.24 -4.55 10.54
N THR A 138 -24.33 -5.89 10.47
CA THR A 138 -24.76 -6.75 11.59
C THR A 138 -23.68 -7.68 12.10
N VAL A 139 -22.58 -7.85 11.37
CA VAL A 139 -21.48 -8.75 11.73
C VAL A 139 -20.28 -7.93 12.18
N PHE A 140 -19.86 -8.15 13.42
CA PHE A 140 -18.70 -7.55 14.05
C PHE A 140 -17.70 -8.67 14.35
N PRO A 141 -16.70 -8.92 13.49
CA PRO A 141 -15.73 -9.98 13.70
C PRO A 141 -14.78 -9.72 14.90
N SER A 142 -14.07 -10.77 15.31
CA SER A 142 -12.93 -10.66 16.24
C SER A 142 -11.74 -9.97 15.57
N LEU A 143 -10.82 -9.45 16.38
CA LEU A 143 -9.57 -8.82 15.90
C LEU A 143 -8.68 -9.77 15.08
N SER A 144 -8.85 -11.09 15.25
CA SER A 144 -8.14 -12.14 14.50
C SER A 144 -8.69 -12.40 13.09
N THR A 145 -9.71 -11.65 12.66
CA THR A 145 -10.28 -11.77 11.31
C THR A 145 -9.64 -10.74 10.39
N GLY A 146 -9.12 -11.15 9.22
CA GLY A 146 -8.66 -10.24 8.17
C GLY A 146 -9.75 -9.89 7.15
N SER A 147 -9.43 -9.08 6.15
CA SER A 147 -10.32 -8.83 5.01
C SER A 147 -10.26 -9.96 3.97
N ALA A 148 -11.17 -9.93 3.01
CA ALA A 148 -11.00 -10.68 1.77
C ALA A 148 -9.70 -10.24 1.06
N VAL A 149 -9.12 -11.16 0.28
CA VAL A 149 -7.91 -10.88 -0.51
C VAL A 149 -8.20 -9.75 -1.50
N GLY A 150 -7.36 -8.71 -1.50
CA GLY A 150 -7.49 -7.57 -2.40
C GLY A 150 -8.71 -6.69 -2.17
N ALA A 151 -9.33 -6.75 -0.98
CA ALA A 151 -10.56 -5.98 -0.67
C ALA A 151 -10.40 -4.45 -0.83
N ILE A 152 -9.18 -3.94 -0.77
CA ILE A 152 -8.86 -2.52 -0.93
C ILE A 152 -8.07 -2.34 -2.23
N ALA A 153 -8.68 -1.73 -3.24
CA ALA A 153 -7.99 -1.37 -4.48
C ALA A 153 -7.41 0.04 -4.36
N LEU A 154 -6.11 0.18 -4.58
CA LEU A 154 -5.41 1.45 -4.67
C LEU A 154 -5.11 1.76 -6.15
N PRO A 155 -5.49 2.95 -6.64
CA PRO A 155 -5.16 3.38 -8.00
C PRO A 155 -3.64 3.46 -8.25
N THR A 156 -3.24 3.45 -9.52
CA THR A 156 -1.83 3.63 -9.90
C THR A 156 -1.31 5.01 -9.47
N GLY A 157 -0.03 5.06 -9.07
CA GLY A 157 0.72 6.31 -8.95
C GLY A 157 1.35 6.66 -10.30
N GLY A 158 1.14 7.89 -10.77
CA GLY A 158 1.80 8.42 -11.97
C GLY A 158 3.05 9.21 -11.60
N ALA A 159 3.23 10.39 -12.21
CA ALA A 159 4.23 11.37 -11.75
C ALA A 159 3.95 11.89 -10.33
N SER A 160 2.74 11.64 -9.81
CA SER A 160 2.31 11.93 -8.43
C SER A 160 1.73 10.66 -7.79
N PRO A 161 1.62 10.61 -6.45
CA PRO A 161 1.01 9.48 -5.75
C PRO A 161 -0.42 9.20 -6.26
N GLY A 162 -0.86 7.95 -6.15
CA GLY A 162 -2.23 7.58 -6.50
C GLY A 162 -3.27 8.27 -5.61
N ALA A 163 -4.53 8.27 -6.06
CA ALA A 163 -5.63 8.80 -5.25
C ALA A 163 -5.74 8.04 -3.92
N ALA A 164 -5.91 8.78 -2.83
CA ALA A 164 -6.00 8.23 -1.49
C ALA A 164 -7.32 7.47 -1.28
N VAL A 165 -7.22 6.28 -0.67
CA VAL A 165 -8.36 5.51 -0.18
C VAL A 165 -8.42 5.65 1.33
N ALA A 166 -9.45 6.35 1.82
CA ALA A 166 -9.69 6.52 3.24
C ALA A 166 -10.49 5.32 3.80
N LEU A 167 -10.06 4.84 4.95
CA LEU A 167 -10.65 3.77 5.72
C LEU A 167 -11.00 4.30 7.12
N CYS A 168 -12.11 3.82 7.66
CA CYS A 168 -12.47 4.04 9.05
C CYS A 168 -12.55 2.70 9.77
N PHE A 169 -11.81 2.60 10.87
CA PHE A 169 -11.88 1.48 11.81
C PHE A 169 -12.87 1.83 12.91
N GLU A 170 -13.79 0.92 13.20
CA GLU A 170 -14.62 0.96 14.40
C GLU A 170 -14.23 -0.20 15.29
N ILE A 171 -13.85 0.09 16.53
CA ILE A 171 -13.62 -0.91 17.57
C ILE A 171 -14.71 -0.77 18.61
N SER A 172 -15.19 -1.90 19.11
CA SER A 172 -16.23 -1.97 20.13
C SER A 172 -15.96 -3.08 21.13
N LEU A 173 -16.49 -2.91 22.33
CA LEU A 173 -16.69 -3.99 23.29
C LEU A 173 -18.19 -4.28 23.34
N PRO A 174 -18.69 -5.44 22.89
CA PRO A 174 -20.13 -5.71 22.83
C PRO A 174 -20.82 -5.59 24.21
N ALA A 175 -22.03 -5.03 24.24
CA ALA A 175 -22.84 -4.87 25.44
C ALA A 175 -23.54 -6.19 25.87
N THR A 176 -22.78 -7.27 26.02
CA THR A 176 -23.31 -8.56 26.50
C THR A 176 -23.24 -8.64 28.02
N SER A 177 -24.16 -9.37 28.65
CA SER A 177 -24.11 -9.64 30.09
C SER A 177 -22.76 -10.20 30.52
N ALA A 178 -22.18 -11.11 29.71
CA ALA A 178 -20.85 -11.67 29.93
C ALA A 178 -19.76 -10.59 29.99
N ASN A 179 -19.77 -9.59 29.10
CA ASN A 179 -18.79 -8.51 29.12
C ASN A 179 -19.03 -7.54 30.30
N TRP A 180 -20.28 -7.32 30.69
CA TRP A 180 -20.63 -6.47 31.83
C TRP A 180 -20.24 -7.08 33.18
N SER A 181 -20.36 -8.40 33.34
CA SER A 181 -20.03 -9.10 34.59
C SER A 181 -18.58 -9.60 34.67
N ASN A 182 -17.81 -9.52 33.58
CA ASN A 182 -16.45 -10.04 33.54
C ASN A 182 -15.45 -9.01 34.10
N SER A 183 -15.13 -9.15 35.39
CA SER A 183 -14.13 -8.33 36.07
C SER A 183 -12.73 -8.43 35.48
N ALA A 184 -12.42 -9.49 34.72
CA ALA A 184 -11.13 -9.64 34.03
C ALA A 184 -10.94 -8.67 32.87
N LEU A 185 -12.00 -7.99 32.39
CA LEU A 185 -11.90 -6.97 31.34
C LEU A 185 -11.56 -5.57 31.89
N THR A 186 -11.78 -5.33 33.18
CA THR A 186 -11.66 -4.00 33.78
C THR A 186 -10.21 -3.59 33.98
N GLY A 187 -9.85 -2.38 33.55
CA GLY A 187 -8.50 -1.81 33.72
C GLY A 187 -7.42 -2.50 32.89
N LYS A 188 -7.82 -3.31 31.90
CA LYS A 188 -6.91 -4.00 30.98
C LYS A 188 -6.65 -3.17 29.73
N THR A 189 -5.52 -3.47 29.10
CA THR A 189 -5.12 -2.88 27.82
C THR A 189 -4.79 -3.99 26.84
N ALA A 190 -5.32 -3.87 25.63
CA ALA A 190 -4.97 -4.70 24.48
C ALA A 190 -4.58 -3.77 23.33
N THR A 191 -3.47 -4.07 22.68
CA THR A 191 -2.88 -3.23 21.63
C THR A 191 -2.85 -4.02 20.33
N PRO A 192 -3.91 -3.94 19.50
CA PRO A 192 -3.93 -4.57 18.19
C PRO A 192 -3.03 -3.83 17.19
N THR A 193 -2.34 -4.58 16.35
CA THR A 193 -1.54 -4.10 15.23
C THR A 193 -1.98 -4.81 13.96
N TRP A 194 -2.35 -4.03 12.94
CA TRP A 194 -2.78 -4.56 11.64
C TRP A 194 -1.70 -4.37 10.60
N GLN A 195 -1.57 -5.37 9.71
CA GLN A 195 -0.70 -5.30 8.54
C GLN A 195 -1.54 -5.16 7.26
N PHE A 196 -1.15 -4.24 6.40
CA PHE A 196 -1.66 -4.13 5.03
C PHE A 196 -0.68 -4.84 4.09
N SER A 197 -1.11 -5.94 3.49
CA SER A 197 -0.33 -6.66 2.48
C SER A 197 -0.80 -6.21 1.10
N ALA A 198 0.11 -5.61 0.34
CA ALA A 198 -0.16 -5.05 -0.97
C ALA A 198 0.50 -5.90 -2.06
N THR A 199 -0.25 -6.22 -3.12
CA THR A 199 0.26 -6.83 -4.34
C THR A 199 -0.09 -5.94 -5.54
N PRO A 200 0.80 -5.77 -6.53
CA PRO A 200 0.48 -5.10 -7.80
C PRO A 200 -0.71 -5.75 -8.52
#